data_AF-A0AAP8D4A6-F1
#
_entry.id   AF-A0AAP8D4A6-F1
#
_cell.length_a   1.000
_cell.length_b   1.000
_cell.length_c   1.000
_cell.angle_alpha   90.00
_cell.angle_beta   90.00
_cell.angle_gamma   90.00
#
_symmetry.space_group_name_H-M   'P 1'
#
loop_
_entity.id
_entity.type
_entity.pdbx_description
1 polymer ?
#
loop_
_entity_poly.entity_id
_entity_poly.type
_entity_poly.pdbx_seq_one_letter_code
_entity_poly.pdbx_strand_id
1 'polypeptide(L)'
;MTLLPHLATRLFGVPLAIDRPKLDVILSVLGPRVGLAGLAPPGDYTPPPRGPARGHAQIAVIPIHGTLVRRTVGLEAESGLASYTAIGDQLDAALADPGVAAILLDVDSPGGESGGVFDLADRIRAAAAVKPVWAVANDMAFSAAYALASAASRVFVSRTGGVGSIGVIAMHVDQSVKDQQDGIRYTAVFAGARKNDLNPHEPITDAAQAQLQAEVDRLYGLFVATVANNRGIAAEAVTATEAGLFFGQDALAAGLADAVGTFDDALAQLTASLSPAAPAIAACRPSLNLQMDCSMTTQPDPAAVSAPAADVLGVTAQPPVVAAPSVPQAAPVASHTDAVEIAQLCTLAGRTDLIAGFLEARATPERVRSQLLAARAEASPEIASRIDPQAPAVSASAGHPASPHNPLLQAVKKRLGIQ
;
A
#
# COMPACT_ATOMS: atom_id res chain seq x y z
N MET A 1 -23.79 0.92 20.13
CA MET A 1 -22.41 1.13 20.63
C MET A 1 -21.54 1.51 19.45
N THR A 2 -20.52 2.34 19.61
CA THR A 2 -19.60 2.70 18.52
C THR A 2 -18.73 1.51 18.12
N LEU A 3 -18.62 1.23 16.82
CA LEU A 3 -17.79 0.13 16.28
C LEU A 3 -16.29 0.46 16.28
N LEU A 4 -15.92 1.73 16.48
CA LEU A 4 -14.55 2.24 16.40
C LEU A 4 -13.54 1.49 17.28
N PRO A 5 -13.81 1.14 18.56
CA PRO A 5 -12.87 0.35 19.36
C PRO A 5 -12.66 -1.05 18.79
N HIS A 6 -13.69 -1.69 18.21
CA HIS A 6 -13.52 -3.01 17.60
C HIS A 6 -12.66 -2.93 16.32
N LEU A 7 -12.91 -1.92 15.47
CA LEU A 7 -12.10 -1.67 14.28
C LEU A 7 -10.64 -1.36 14.65
N ALA A 8 -10.40 -0.56 15.70
CA ALA A 8 -9.06 -0.32 16.23
C ALA A 8 -8.36 -1.63 16.65
N THR A 9 -9.06 -2.54 17.34
CA THR A 9 -8.51 -3.87 17.71
C THR A 9 -8.29 -4.84 16.54
N ARG A 10 -8.71 -4.50 15.31
CA ARG A 10 -8.32 -5.23 14.09
C ARG A 10 -7.14 -4.57 13.35
N LEU A 11 -6.80 -3.32 13.68
CA LEU A 11 -5.82 -2.50 12.95
C LEU A 11 -4.50 -2.29 13.71
N PHE A 12 -4.55 -2.31 15.05
CA PHE A 12 -3.40 -2.09 15.93
C PHE A 12 -3.14 -3.28 16.84
N GLY A 13 -1.86 -3.56 17.12
CA GLY A 13 -1.44 -4.71 17.94
C GLY A 13 -1.65 -6.09 17.30
N VAL A 14 -2.11 -6.14 16.05
CA VAL A 14 -2.37 -7.37 15.27
C VAL A 14 -1.55 -7.31 13.97
N PRO A 15 -0.84 -8.38 13.58
CA PRO A 15 -0.17 -8.45 12.28
C PRO A 15 -1.16 -8.61 11.13
N LEU A 16 -0.97 -7.82 10.09
CA LEU A 16 -1.78 -7.78 8.88
C LEU A 16 -0.95 -8.21 7.67
N ALA A 17 -1.59 -8.90 6.73
CA ALA A 17 -1.08 -9.19 5.40
C ALA A 17 -1.94 -8.40 4.41
N ILE A 18 -1.70 -7.08 4.37
CA ILE A 18 -2.42 -6.11 3.54
C ILE A 18 -1.43 -5.15 2.86
N ASP A 19 -1.75 -4.78 1.63
CA ASP A 19 -0.96 -3.83 0.85
C ASP A 19 -0.84 -2.44 1.51
N ARG A 20 0.36 -1.85 1.44
CA ARG A 20 0.74 -0.69 2.27
C ARG A 20 -0.02 0.60 1.93
N PRO A 21 -0.16 1.03 0.66
CA PRO A 21 -0.94 2.22 0.32
C PRO A 21 -2.41 2.10 0.76
N LYS A 22 -2.98 0.89 0.72
CA LYS A 22 -4.35 0.66 1.22
C LYS A 22 -4.42 0.73 2.74
N LEU A 23 -3.39 0.24 3.46
CA LEU A 23 -3.28 0.41 4.90
C LEU A 23 -3.22 1.90 5.29
N ASP A 24 -2.48 2.72 4.54
CA ASP A 24 -2.42 4.18 4.74
C ASP A 24 -3.78 4.88 4.46
N VAL A 25 -4.55 4.40 3.47
CA VAL A 25 -5.94 4.85 3.25
C VAL A 25 -6.86 4.45 4.43
N ILE A 26 -6.72 3.23 4.97
CA ILE A 26 -7.50 2.79 6.14
C ILE A 26 -7.13 3.62 7.37
N LEU A 27 -5.84 3.88 7.58
CA LEU A 27 -5.32 4.73 8.67
C LEU A 27 -5.77 6.19 8.55
N SER A 28 -5.86 6.76 7.35
CA SER A 28 -6.33 8.15 7.18
C SER A 28 -7.84 8.32 7.41
N VAL A 29 -8.66 7.31 7.10
CA VAL A 29 -10.11 7.34 7.38
C VAL A 29 -10.43 7.03 8.84
N LEU A 30 -9.77 6.03 9.44
CA LEU A 30 -10.02 5.61 10.82
C LEU A 30 -9.22 6.41 11.84
N GLY A 31 -8.01 6.85 11.51
CA GLY A 31 -7.06 7.50 12.41
C GLY A 31 -7.67 8.65 13.21
N PRO A 32 -8.20 9.70 12.56
CA PRO A 32 -8.85 10.83 13.25
C PRO A 32 -10.04 10.41 14.14
N ARG A 33 -10.65 9.23 13.87
CA ARG A 33 -11.77 8.66 14.62
C ARG A 33 -11.33 7.73 15.75
N VAL A 34 -10.04 7.41 15.87
CA VAL A 34 -9.43 6.57 16.91
C VAL A 34 -8.28 7.25 17.66
N GLY A 35 -8.12 8.58 17.50
CA GLY A 35 -7.15 9.40 18.24
C GLY A 35 -5.87 9.75 17.47
N LEU A 36 -5.71 9.29 16.23
CA LEU A 36 -4.55 9.52 15.36
C LEU A 36 -4.82 10.64 14.35
N ALA A 37 -4.51 11.89 14.71
CA ALA A 37 -4.51 12.99 13.75
C ALA A 37 -3.21 13.01 12.92
N GLY A 38 -3.31 13.11 11.58
CA GLY A 38 -2.14 13.37 10.73
C GLY A 38 -2.19 12.81 9.29
N LEU A 39 -3.03 11.81 9.02
CA LEU A 39 -3.15 11.20 7.69
C LEU A 39 -4.51 11.57 7.06
N ALA A 40 -4.52 11.97 5.79
CA ALA A 40 -5.72 12.39 5.06
C ALA A 40 -5.92 11.53 3.78
N PRO A 41 -7.13 11.03 3.50
CA PRO A 41 -7.40 10.23 2.32
C PRO A 41 -7.56 11.09 1.05
N PRO A 42 -7.33 10.54 -0.16
CA PRO A 42 -7.89 11.11 -1.38
C PRO A 42 -9.44 11.05 -1.31
N GLY A 43 -10.11 12.13 -1.71
CA GLY A 43 -11.51 12.36 -1.35
C GLY A 43 -12.54 11.41 -1.98
N ASP A 44 -12.21 10.78 -3.11
CA ASP A 44 -13.22 10.26 -4.05
C ASP A 44 -13.38 8.72 -4.05
N TYR A 45 -12.83 8.01 -3.05
CA TYR A 45 -12.92 6.54 -3.00
C TYR A 45 -14.34 6.06 -2.67
N THR A 46 -15.10 5.74 -3.71
CA THR A 46 -16.41 5.08 -3.62
C THR A 46 -16.24 3.59 -3.96
N PRO A 47 -16.58 2.64 -3.05
CA PRO A 47 -16.48 1.21 -3.36
C PRO A 47 -17.51 0.82 -4.43
N PRO A 48 -17.14 -0.02 -5.43
CA PRO A 48 -18.07 -0.44 -6.47
C PRO A 48 -19.19 -1.34 -5.90
N PRO A 49 -20.42 -1.25 -6.44
CA PRO A 49 -21.52 -2.11 -6.00
C PRO A 49 -21.24 -3.56 -6.42
N ARG A 50 -21.27 -4.48 -5.44
CA ARG A 50 -21.03 -5.91 -5.70
C ARG A 50 -22.11 -6.49 -6.63
N GLY A 51 -21.68 -7.01 -7.77
CA GLY A 51 -22.56 -7.79 -8.65
C GLY A 51 -22.86 -9.18 -8.07
N PRO A 52 -23.96 -9.84 -8.50
CA PRO A 52 -24.20 -11.25 -8.19
C PRO A 52 -23.13 -12.12 -8.86
N ALA A 53 -22.74 -13.21 -8.21
CA ALA A 53 -21.78 -14.17 -8.75
C ALA A 53 -22.27 -14.73 -10.10
N ARG A 54 -21.48 -14.48 -11.17
CA ARG A 54 -21.82 -14.91 -12.53
C ARG A 54 -21.46 -16.38 -12.74
N GLY A 55 -22.31 -17.28 -12.27
CA GLY A 55 -22.18 -18.70 -12.57
C GLY A 55 -22.28 -18.94 -14.09
N HIS A 56 -21.20 -19.39 -14.71
CA HIS A 56 -21.29 -20.07 -16.01
C HIS A 56 -21.78 -21.50 -15.77
N ALA A 57 -22.40 -22.14 -16.76
CA ALA A 57 -23.28 -23.31 -16.53
C ALA A 57 -22.64 -24.56 -15.87
N GLN A 58 -21.31 -24.58 -15.71
CA GLN A 58 -20.57 -25.60 -14.95
C GLN A 58 -19.41 -25.02 -14.10
N ILE A 59 -19.31 -23.70 -13.94
CA ILE A 59 -18.19 -23.05 -13.24
C ILE A 59 -18.71 -22.12 -12.16
N ALA A 60 -18.34 -22.40 -10.91
CA ALA A 60 -18.61 -21.54 -9.77
C ALA A 60 -17.60 -20.39 -9.73
N VAL A 61 -18.08 -19.15 -9.76
CA VAL A 61 -17.24 -17.95 -9.62
C VAL A 61 -17.33 -17.46 -8.17
N ILE A 62 -16.21 -17.46 -7.45
CA ILE A 62 -16.14 -17.05 -6.04
C ILE A 62 -15.45 -15.67 -5.98
N PRO A 63 -16.16 -14.58 -5.62
CA PRO A 63 -15.57 -13.26 -5.52
C PRO A 63 -14.76 -13.10 -4.23
N ILE A 64 -13.50 -12.69 -4.38
CA ILE A 64 -12.57 -12.32 -3.30
C ILE A 64 -12.29 -10.83 -3.45
N HIS A 65 -13.27 -10.01 -3.07
CA HIS A 65 -13.29 -8.56 -3.29
C HIS A 65 -13.17 -7.75 -2.00
N GLY A 66 -12.34 -6.71 -2.02
CA GLY A 66 -12.15 -5.79 -0.88
C GLY A 66 -11.25 -6.36 0.23
N THR A 67 -11.26 -5.71 1.40
CA THR A 67 -10.32 -6.05 2.49
C THR A 67 -10.73 -7.34 3.21
N LEU A 68 -9.80 -8.26 3.37
CA LEU A 68 -10.09 -9.60 3.88
C LEU A 68 -10.00 -9.67 5.41
N VAL A 69 -10.95 -10.34 6.06
CA VAL A 69 -10.99 -10.52 7.52
C VAL A 69 -11.35 -11.94 7.87
N ARG A 70 -10.94 -12.42 9.05
CA ARG A 70 -11.33 -13.74 9.53
C ARG A 70 -12.84 -13.86 9.66
N ARG A 71 -13.47 -12.86 10.28
CA ARG A 71 -14.93 -12.74 10.45
C ARG A 71 -15.34 -11.27 10.41
N THR A 72 -16.33 -10.97 9.57
CA THR A 72 -16.93 -9.65 9.29
C THR A 72 -17.96 -9.18 10.32
N VAL A 73 -18.50 -10.09 11.14
CA VAL A 73 -19.40 -9.78 12.28
C VAL A 73 -20.65 -8.97 11.86
N GLY A 74 -21.23 -9.26 10.68
CA GLY A 74 -22.44 -8.62 10.18
C GLY A 74 -22.22 -7.28 9.47
N LEU A 75 -20.96 -6.91 9.18
CA LEU A 75 -20.61 -5.68 8.46
C LEU A 75 -20.45 -5.89 6.95
N GLU A 76 -20.71 -7.09 6.42
CA GLU A 76 -20.34 -7.48 5.04
C GLU A 76 -20.75 -6.45 3.98
N ALA A 77 -22.01 -5.99 4.00
CA ALA A 77 -22.63 -5.26 2.89
C ALA A 77 -22.06 -3.85 2.66
N GLU A 78 -21.82 -3.08 3.72
CA GLU A 78 -21.49 -1.64 3.64
C GLU A 78 -20.00 -1.33 3.84
N SER A 79 -19.22 -2.28 4.39
CA SER A 79 -17.83 -2.01 4.82
C SER A 79 -16.75 -2.28 3.77
N GLY A 80 -17.10 -2.92 2.65
CA GLY A 80 -16.11 -3.44 1.70
C GLY A 80 -15.26 -4.59 2.23
N LEU A 81 -15.65 -5.22 3.35
CA LEU A 81 -14.96 -6.39 3.90
C LEU A 81 -15.47 -7.71 3.30
N ALA A 82 -14.58 -8.68 3.13
CA ALA A 82 -14.91 -10.07 2.80
C ALA A 82 -14.36 -11.05 3.87
N SER A 83 -15.11 -12.10 4.20
CA SER A 83 -14.72 -13.03 5.28
C SER A 83 -14.06 -14.31 4.74
N TYR A 84 -12.93 -14.73 5.33
CA TYR A 84 -12.34 -16.05 5.09
C TYR A 84 -13.33 -17.20 5.36
N THR A 85 -14.20 -17.05 6.36
CA THR A 85 -15.28 -18.03 6.60
C THR A 85 -16.21 -18.11 5.40
N ALA A 86 -16.80 -16.98 4.97
CA ALA A 86 -17.75 -16.95 3.85
C ALA A 86 -17.13 -17.34 2.48
N ILE A 87 -15.83 -17.10 2.26
CA ILE A 87 -15.11 -17.61 1.08
C ILE A 87 -14.96 -19.13 1.16
N GLY A 88 -14.63 -19.66 2.34
CA GLY A 88 -14.58 -21.11 2.58
C GLY A 88 -15.93 -21.80 2.44
N ASP A 89 -17.01 -21.19 2.94
CA ASP A 89 -18.37 -21.74 2.82
C ASP A 89 -18.81 -21.82 1.34
N GLN A 90 -18.45 -20.82 0.53
CA GLN A 90 -18.66 -20.85 -0.93
C GLN A 90 -17.80 -21.91 -1.63
N LEU A 91 -16.56 -22.11 -1.19
CA LEU A 91 -15.67 -23.14 -1.71
C LEU A 91 -16.23 -24.55 -1.43
N ASP A 92 -16.69 -24.81 -0.21
CA ASP A 92 -17.28 -26.09 0.18
C ASP A 92 -18.60 -26.37 -0.58
N ALA A 93 -19.44 -25.34 -0.76
CA ALA A 93 -20.66 -25.45 -1.56
C ALA A 93 -20.34 -25.77 -3.04
N ALA A 94 -19.36 -25.07 -3.63
CA ALA A 94 -18.91 -25.31 -5.00
C ALA A 94 -18.22 -26.68 -5.19
N LEU A 95 -17.60 -27.24 -4.14
CA LEU A 95 -17.09 -28.61 -4.15
C LEU A 95 -18.24 -29.64 -4.05
N ALA A 96 -19.22 -29.40 -3.18
CA ALA A 96 -20.33 -30.33 -2.94
C ALA A 96 -21.35 -30.40 -4.10
N ASP A 97 -21.54 -29.32 -4.85
CA ASP A 97 -22.48 -29.29 -5.99
C ASP A 97 -21.98 -30.14 -7.18
N PRO A 98 -22.69 -31.20 -7.62
CA PRO A 98 -22.31 -31.99 -8.78
C PRO A 98 -22.50 -31.28 -10.13
N GLY A 99 -23.24 -30.16 -10.18
CA GLY A 99 -23.36 -29.30 -11.35
C GLY A 99 -22.13 -28.41 -11.59
N VAL A 100 -21.31 -28.18 -10.56
CA VAL A 100 -20.07 -27.42 -10.65
C VAL A 100 -18.91 -28.36 -11.03
N ALA A 101 -18.32 -28.16 -12.20
CA ALA A 101 -17.16 -28.91 -12.68
C ALA A 101 -15.81 -28.23 -12.35
N ALA A 102 -15.79 -26.89 -12.24
CA ALA A 102 -14.60 -26.13 -11.82
C ALA A 102 -14.96 -24.86 -11.02
N ILE A 103 -13.94 -24.24 -10.44
CA ILE A 103 -14.05 -23.04 -9.61
C ILE A 103 -13.09 -21.97 -10.14
N LEU A 104 -13.59 -20.73 -10.23
CA LEU A 104 -12.80 -19.56 -10.61
C LEU A 104 -12.85 -18.52 -9.48
N LEU A 105 -11.70 -18.20 -8.90
CA LEU A 105 -11.56 -17.14 -7.90
C LEU A 105 -11.39 -15.80 -8.63
N ASP A 106 -12.38 -14.91 -8.51
CA ASP A 106 -12.32 -13.56 -9.06
C ASP A 106 -11.79 -12.62 -7.97
N VAL A 107 -10.54 -12.17 -8.11
CA VAL A 107 -9.80 -11.49 -7.03
C VAL A 107 -9.59 -10.01 -7.37
N ASP A 108 -10.10 -9.17 -6.48
CA ASP A 108 -9.95 -7.71 -6.47
C ASP A 108 -9.78 -7.27 -5.01
N SER A 109 -8.59 -7.53 -4.44
CA SER A 109 -8.34 -7.38 -3.02
C SER A 109 -6.89 -6.96 -2.67
N PRO A 110 -6.72 -6.03 -1.71
CA PRO A 110 -5.43 -5.64 -1.12
C PRO A 110 -4.91 -6.63 -0.07
N GLY A 111 -5.65 -7.70 0.24
CA GLY A 111 -5.42 -8.54 1.41
C GLY A 111 -6.12 -8.01 2.67
N GLY A 112 -5.57 -8.28 3.85
CA GLY A 112 -6.20 -7.96 5.13
C GLY A 112 -5.60 -8.68 6.35
N GLU A 113 -6.43 -9.33 7.18
CA GLU A 113 -5.99 -9.97 8.42
C GLU A 113 -5.13 -11.24 8.17
N SER A 114 -4.03 -11.41 8.91
CA SER A 114 -3.23 -12.64 8.86
C SER A 114 -3.95 -13.88 9.46
N GLY A 115 -4.92 -13.65 10.35
CA GLY A 115 -5.59 -14.70 11.12
C GLY A 115 -6.48 -15.63 10.27
N GLY A 116 -5.96 -16.79 9.90
CA GLY A 116 -6.70 -17.84 9.18
C GLY A 116 -6.64 -17.73 7.65
N VAL A 117 -5.78 -16.88 7.10
CA VAL A 117 -5.56 -16.83 5.63
C VAL A 117 -4.88 -18.10 5.12
N PHE A 118 -3.88 -18.62 5.85
CA PHE A 118 -3.15 -19.83 5.46
C PHE A 118 -4.04 -21.07 5.55
N ASP A 119 -4.84 -21.21 6.61
CA ASP A 119 -5.87 -22.26 6.76
C ASP A 119 -6.81 -22.32 5.53
N LEU A 120 -7.17 -21.16 4.96
CA LEU A 120 -8.01 -21.08 3.77
C LEU A 120 -7.22 -21.31 2.47
N ALA A 121 -5.97 -20.88 2.38
CA ALA A 121 -5.09 -21.19 1.26
C ALA A 121 -4.86 -22.71 1.14
N ASP A 122 -4.59 -23.41 2.24
CA ASP A 122 -4.46 -24.87 2.27
C ASP A 122 -5.75 -25.57 1.85
N ARG A 123 -6.92 -25.05 2.26
CA ARG A 123 -8.23 -25.54 1.79
C ARG A 123 -8.44 -25.32 0.29
N ILE A 124 -8.04 -24.17 -0.25
CA ILE A 124 -8.11 -23.89 -1.70
C ILE A 124 -7.18 -24.84 -2.47
N ARG A 125 -5.97 -25.09 -1.96
CA ARG A 125 -5.02 -26.05 -2.55
C ARG A 125 -5.56 -27.48 -2.52
N ALA A 126 -6.22 -27.88 -1.43
CA ALA A 126 -6.89 -29.18 -1.33
C ALA A 126 -8.10 -29.29 -2.28
N ALA A 127 -8.91 -28.22 -2.39
CA ALA A 127 -10.02 -28.13 -3.34
C ALA A 127 -9.54 -28.29 -4.79
N ALA A 128 -8.40 -27.69 -5.11
CA ALA A 128 -7.76 -27.76 -6.44
C ALA A 128 -7.32 -29.17 -6.87
N ALA A 129 -7.23 -30.13 -5.94
CA ALA A 129 -6.99 -31.54 -6.21
C ALA A 129 -8.29 -32.36 -6.45
N VAL A 130 -9.47 -31.77 -6.21
CA VAL A 130 -10.79 -32.40 -6.39
C VAL A 130 -11.52 -31.85 -7.61
N LYS A 131 -11.49 -30.53 -7.81
CA LYS A 131 -12.00 -29.82 -9.00
C LYS A 131 -10.95 -28.78 -9.42
N PRO A 132 -10.80 -28.46 -10.72
CA PRO A 132 -9.89 -27.38 -11.13
C PRO A 132 -10.28 -26.06 -10.45
N VAL A 133 -9.38 -25.50 -9.64
CA VAL A 133 -9.50 -24.15 -9.08
C VAL A 133 -8.49 -23.26 -9.78
N TRP A 134 -8.95 -22.24 -10.51
CA TRP A 134 -8.12 -21.18 -11.09
C TRP A 134 -8.41 -19.85 -10.39
N ALA A 135 -7.49 -18.89 -10.47
CA ALA A 135 -7.65 -17.54 -9.92
C ALA A 135 -7.34 -16.47 -10.97
N VAL A 136 -7.99 -15.32 -10.86
CA VAL A 136 -7.75 -14.12 -11.67
C VAL A 136 -7.51 -12.94 -10.74
N ALA A 137 -6.33 -12.34 -10.77
CA ALA A 137 -6.10 -10.98 -10.27
C ALA A 137 -6.66 -10.01 -11.31
N ASN A 138 -7.91 -9.58 -11.09
CA ASN A 138 -8.70 -8.84 -12.08
C ASN A 138 -8.23 -7.38 -12.16
N ASP A 139 -8.04 -6.76 -10.99
CA ASP A 139 -7.19 -5.56 -10.83
C ASP A 139 -6.09 -5.81 -9.78
N MET A 140 -6.40 -6.44 -8.64
CA MET A 140 -5.40 -6.70 -7.61
C MET A 140 -5.63 -8.01 -6.86
N ALA A 141 -4.57 -8.79 -6.67
CA ALA A 141 -4.52 -9.90 -5.70
C ALA A 141 -3.25 -9.75 -4.87
N PHE A 142 -3.27 -8.86 -3.88
CA PHE A 142 -2.12 -8.56 -3.04
C PHE A 142 -2.20 -9.19 -1.64
N SER A 143 -1.03 -9.52 -1.10
CA SER A 143 -0.83 -9.93 0.28
C SER A 143 -1.73 -11.09 0.69
N ALA A 144 -2.61 -10.98 1.71
CA ALA A 144 -3.52 -12.08 2.05
C ALA A 144 -4.39 -12.57 0.87
N ALA A 145 -4.74 -11.70 -0.09
CA ALA A 145 -5.44 -12.12 -1.30
C ALA A 145 -4.53 -12.92 -2.24
N TYR A 146 -3.24 -12.58 -2.30
CA TYR A 146 -2.26 -13.37 -3.03
C TYR A 146 -2.02 -14.74 -2.40
N ALA A 147 -2.05 -14.86 -1.07
CA ALA A 147 -1.97 -16.16 -0.40
C ALA A 147 -3.07 -17.11 -0.90
N LEU A 148 -4.32 -16.63 -0.97
CA LEU A 148 -5.46 -17.38 -1.49
C LEU A 148 -5.36 -17.63 -3.01
N ALA A 149 -4.97 -16.62 -3.79
CA ALA A 149 -4.84 -16.76 -5.26
C ALA A 149 -3.73 -17.76 -5.63
N SER A 150 -2.59 -17.74 -4.93
CA SER A 150 -1.47 -18.65 -5.15
C SER A 150 -1.87 -20.12 -5.01
N ALA A 151 -2.84 -20.42 -4.13
CA ALA A 151 -3.36 -21.77 -3.87
C ALA A 151 -4.17 -22.39 -5.02
N ALA A 152 -4.50 -21.61 -6.05
CA ALA A 152 -5.07 -22.13 -7.29
C ALA A 152 -4.07 -23.02 -8.07
N SER A 153 -4.57 -23.83 -8.99
CA SER A 153 -3.75 -24.58 -9.96
C SER A 153 -3.32 -23.73 -11.16
N ARG A 154 -3.90 -22.53 -11.32
CA ARG A 154 -3.48 -21.55 -12.32
C ARG A 154 -3.90 -20.15 -11.90
N VAL A 155 -3.00 -19.18 -12.01
CA VAL A 155 -3.18 -17.77 -11.65
C VAL A 155 -3.03 -16.91 -12.90
N PHE A 156 -4.09 -16.20 -13.25
CA PHE A 156 -4.08 -15.15 -14.26
C PHE A 156 -3.89 -13.80 -13.57
N VAL A 157 -3.22 -12.88 -14.25
CA VAL A 157 -3.16 -11.46 -13.89
C VAL A 157 -3.62 -10.62 -15.09
N SER A 158 -4.46 -9.62 -14.86
CA SER A 158 -4.88 -8.73 -15.96
C SER A 158 -3.70 -7.87 -16.45
N ARG A 159 -3.84 -7.26 -17.63
CA ARG A 159 -2.76 -6.45 -18.25
C ARG A 159 -2.29 -5.28 -17.36
N THR A 160 -3.20 -4.70 -16.59
CA THR A 160 -2.92 -3.62 -15.63
C THR A 160 -2.82 -4.11 -14.20
N GLY A 161 -3.33 -5.31 -13.92
CA GLY A 161 -3.46 -5.83 -12.58
C GLY A 161 -2.16 -6.30 -11.95
N GLY A 162 -2.19 -6.45 -10.63
CA GLY A 162 -1.03 -6.79 -9.81
C GLY A 162 -1.21 -8.00 -8.91
N VAL A 163 -0.08 -8.65 -8.62
CA VAL A 163 0.09 -9.69 -7.60
C VAL A 163 1.30 -9.38 -6.71
N GLY A 164 1.53 -10.18 -5.67
CA GLY A 164 2.65 -9.97 -4.73
C GLY A 164 2.18 -9.35 -3.42
N SER A 165 2.91 -8.35 -2.90
CA SER A 165 2.76 -7.84 -1.53
C SER A 165 2.94 -8.94 -0.47
N ILE A 166 3.87 -9.88 -0.74
CA ILE A 166 4.12 -11.07 0.08
C ILE A 166 4.93 -10.65 1.31
N GLY A 167 4.22 -10.24 2.35
CA GLY A 167 4.79 -9.70 3.58
C GLY A 167 3.75 -9.61 4.69
N VAL A 168 4.22 -9.27 5.89
CA VAL A 168 3.37 -9.08 7.08
C VAL A 168 3.82 -7.79 7.76
N ILE A 169 2.85 -6.99 8.19
CA ILE A 169 3.09 -5.71 8.90
C ILE A 169 2.22 -5.63 10.14
N ALA A 170 2.80 -5.26 11.27
CA ALA A 170 2.07 -4.94 12.48
C ALA A 170 2.34 -3.48 12.88
N MET A 171 1.36 -2.85 13.54
CA MET A 171 1.48 -1.47 14.00
C MET A 171 1.08 -1.36 15.47
N HIS A 172 1.98 -0.83 16.29
CA HIS A 172 1.67 -0.26 17.59
C HIS A 172 1.45 1.25 17.44
N VAL A 173 0.68 1.83 18.37
CA VAL A 173 0.37 3.26 18.40
C VAL A 173 0.45 3.72 19.85
N ASP A 174 1.44 4.57 20.13
CA ASP A 174 1.57 5.29 21.39
C ASP A 174 0.65 6.53 21.35
N GLN A 175 -0.26 6.62 22.33
CA GLN A 175 -1.19 7.71 22.54
C GLN A 175 -0.90 8.47 23.84
N SER A 176 0.14 8.09 24.60
CA SER A 176 0.44 8.64 25.94
C SER A 176 0.59 10.17 25.96
N VAL A 177 1.17 10.76 24.90
CA VAL A 177 1.28 12.22 24.72
C VAL A 177 -0.09 12.87 24.53
N LYS A 178 -1.00 12.22 23.79
CA LYS A 178 -2.37 12.70 23.60
C LYS A 178 -3.18 12.53 24.89
N ASP A 179 -3.07 11.39 25.56
CA ASP A 179 -3.73 11.15 26.85
C ASP A 179 -3.31 12.21 27.89
N GLN A 180 -2.03 12.59 27.92
CA GLN A 180 -1.52 13.69 28.74
C GLN A 180 -2.15 15.05 28.36
N GLN A 181 -2.33 15.34 27.07
CA GLN A 181 -2.99 16.56 26.59
C GLN A 181 -4.48 16.62 26.95
N ASP A 182 -5.17 15.48 26.89
CA ASP A 182 -6.56 15.31 27.33
C ASP A 182 -6.71 15.30 28.86
N GLY A 183 -5.60 15.35 29.62
CA GLY A 183 -5.57 15.30 31.09
C GLY A 183 -5.85 13.90 31.68
N ILE A 184 -5.87 12.86 30.84
CA ILE A 184 -6.15 11.48 31.21
C ILE A 184 -4.87 10.81 31.73
N ARG A 185 -5.02 9.89 32.68
CA ARG A 185 -3.92 9.03 33.15
C ARG A 185 -4.40 7.61 33.34
N TYR A 186 -3.93 6.71 32.48
CA TYR A 186 -4.10 5.29 32.67
C TYR A 186 -3.08 4.77 33.70
N THR A 187 -3.43 3.68 34.38
CA THR A 187 -2.54 3.00 35.33
C THR A 187 -2.91 1.53 35.31
N ALA A 188 -2.10 0.73 34.60
CA ALA A 188 -2.40 -0.67 34.39
C ALA A 188 -2.13 -1.49 35.67
N VAL A 189 -3.10 -2.31 36.08
CA VAL A 189 -2.96 -3.28 37.18
C VAL A 189 -3.22 -4.66 36.60
N PHE A 190 -2.18 -5.48 36.51
CA PHE A 190 -2.21 -6.74 35.76
C PHE A 190 -1.37 -7.84 36.44
N ALA A 191 -1.64 -9.08 36.05
CA ALA A 191 -0.88 -10.26 36.47
C ALA A 191 -0.18 -10.91 35.27
N GLY A 192 1.09 -11.30 35.45
CA GLY A 192 1.97 -11.79 34.39
C GLY A 192 2.69 -10.66 33.67
N ALA A 193 4.03 -10.74 33.59
CA ALA A 193 4.90 -9.63 33.15
C ALA A 193 4.64 -9.12 31.73
N ARG A 194 3.99 -9.92 30.88
CA ARG A 194 3.70 -9.64 29.46
C ARG A 194 2.24 -9.24 29.20
N LYS A 195 1.45 -9.00 30.26
CA LYS A 195 0.00 -8.80 30.15
C LYS A 195 -0.40 -7.39 29.73
N ASN A 196 0.51 -6.42 29.82
CA ASN A 196 0.33 -5.04 29.35
C ASN A 196 1.04 -4.75 28.01
N ASP A 197 1.66 -5.76 27.38
CA ASP A 197 2.31 -5.64 26.08
C ASP A 197 1.39 -4.98 25.04
N LEU A 198 1.96 -4.10 24.22
CA LEU A 198 1.29 -3.42 23.10
C LEU A 198 0.06 -2.56 23.47
N ASN A 199 -0.15 -2.24 24.75
CA ASN A 199 -1.16 -1.25 25.12
C ASN A 199 -0.80 0.13 24.52
N PRO A 200 -1.79 0.96 24.16
CA PRO A 200 -1.54 2.23 23.47
C PRO A 200 -1.30 3.42 24.41
N HIS A 201 -1.33 3.22 25.74
CA HIS A 201 -1.33 4.32 26.72
C HIS A 201 0.05 4.58 27.35
N GLU A 202 1.06 3.82 26.93
CA GLU A 202 2.48 4.05 27.21
C GLU A 202 3.33 3.69 25.98
N PRO A 203 4.57 4.22 25.86
CA PRO A 203 5.48 3.83 24.78
C PRO A 203 5.74 2.33 24.76
N ILE A 204 5.85 1.74 23.56
CA ILE A 204 6.20 0.31 23.42
C ILE A 204 7.58 0.04 24.04
N THR A 205 7.69 -1.03 24.83
CA THR A 205 8.96 -1.47 25.40
C THR A 205 9.74 -2.33 24.41
N ASP A 206 11.07 -2.28 24.45
CA ASP A 206 11.97 -3.11 23.62
C ASP A 206 11.57 -4.60 23.63
N ALA A 207 11.16 -5.11 24.80
CA ALA A 207 10.72 -6.48 24.98
C ALA A 207 9.39 -6.78 24.25
N ALA A 208 8.41 -5.86 24.29
CA ALA A 208 7.16 -6.01 23.56
C ALA A 208 7.37 -5.82 22.05
N GLN A 209 8.23 -4.88 21.63
CA GLN A 209 8.58 -4.65 20.23
C GLN A 209 9.28 -5.87 19.61
N ALA A 210 10.32 -6.41 20.26
CA ALA A 210 11.03 -7.59 19.76
C ALA A 210 10.13 -8.83 19.65
N GLN A 211 9.07 -8.90 20.46
CA GLN A 211 8.11 -10.00 20.45
C GLN A 211 7.01 -9.82 19.41
N LEU A 212 6.59 -8.58 19.13
CA LEU A 212 5.75 -8.27 17.96
C LEU A 212 6.51 -8.52 16.65
N GLN A 213 7.81 -8.18 16.60
CA GLN A 213 8.66 -8.49 15.46
C GLN A 213 8.78 -10.01 15.26
N ALA A 214 9.06 -10.78 16.32
CA ALA A 214 9.14 -12.24 16.22
C ALA A 214 7.84 -12.90 15.72
N GLU A 215 6.67 -12.32 16.03
CA GLU A 215 5.38 -12.79 15.50
C GLU A 215 5.18 -12.38 14.02
N VAL A 216 5.61 -11.17 13.62
CA VAL A 216 5.66 -10.75 12.21
C VAL A 216 6.57 -11.67 11.40
N ASP A 217 7.78 -11.96 11.89
CA ASP A 217 8.76 -12.85 11.25
C ASP A 217 8.20 -14.28 11.11
N ARG A 218 7.54 -14.79 12.16
CA ARG A 218 6.89 -16.12 12.15
C ARG A 218 5.78 -16.21 11.12
N LEU A 219 4.93 -15.18 11.02
CA LEU A 219 3.84 -15.13 10.03
C LEU A 219 4.36 -14.90 8.61
N TYR A 220 5.43 -14.12 8.44
CA TYR A 220 6.10 -13.95 7.16
C TYR A 220 6.72 -15.25 6.67
N GLY A 221 7.38 -16.02 7.55
CA GLY A 221 7.90 -17.35 7.23
C GLY A 221 6.80 -18.33 6.79
N LEU A 222 5.62 -18.30 7.41
CA LEU A 222 4.46 -19.08 6.96
C LEU A 222 3.95 -18.61 5.58
N PHE A 223 3.92 -17.30 5.32
CA PHE A 223 3.49 -16.76 4.03
C PHE A 223 4.46 -17.13 2.89
N VAL A 224 5.77 -16.97 3.13
CA VAL A 224 6.83 -17.39 2.21
C VAL A 224 6.71 -18.88 1.88
N ALA A 225 6.58 -19.75 2.89
CA ALA A 225 6.41 -21.18 2.69
C ALA A 225 5.11 -21.52 1.92
N THR A 226 4.01 -20.85 2.24
CA THR A 226 2.71 -21.02 1.56
C THR A 226 2.85 -20.72 0.06
N VAL A 227 3.41 -19.56 -0.30
CA VAL A 227 3.58 -19.15 -1.71
C VAL A 227 4.59 -20.04 -2.42
N ALA A 228 5.74 -20.35 -1.81
CA ALA A 228 6.78 -21.20 -2.40
C ALA A 228 6.23 -22.58 -2.80
N ASN A 229 5.54 -23.25 -1.85
CA ASN A 229 4.88 -24.53 -2.08
C ASN A 229 3.77 -24.42 -3.14
N ASN A 230 2.98 -23.34 -3.12
CA ASN A 230 1.86 -23.14 -4.03
C ASN A 230 2.28 -22.83 -5.48
N ARG A 231 3.38 -22.11 -5.68
CA ARG A 231 3.86 -21.67 -7.00
C ARG A 231 4.98 -22.55 -7.55
N GLY A 232 5.51 -23.49 -6.76
CA GLY A 232 6.61 -24.36 -7.17
C GLY A 232 7.95 -23.63 -7.30
N ILE A 233 8.12 -22.53 -6.57
CA ILE A 233 9.31 -21.65 -6.61
C ILE A 233 10.08 -21.72 -5.29
N ALA A 234 11.37 -21.39 -5.33
CA ALA A 234 12.22 -21.38 -4.15
C ALA A 234 11.75 -20.34 -3.10
N ALA A 235 11.84 -20.66 -1.82
CA ALA A 235 11.48 -19.74 -0.73
C ALA A 235 12.34 -18.47 -0.78
N GLU A 236 13.61 -18.62 -1.17
CA GLU A 236 14.57 -17.56 -1.38
C GLU A 236 14.09 -16.57 -2.47
N ALA A 237 13.52 -17.10 -3.57
CA ALA A 237 12.96 -16.28 -4.64
C ALA A 237 11.71 -15.49 -4.19
N VAL A 238 10.89 -16.08 -3.29
CA VAL A 238 9.79 -15.36 -2.65
C VAL A 238 10.33 -14.26 -1.73
N THR A 239 11.34 -14.53 -0.90
CA THR A 239 11.91 -13.50 -0.01
C THR A 239 12.61 -12.37 -0.77
N ALA A 240 13.22 -12.68 -1.92
CA ALA A 240 13.86 -11.71 -2.80
C ALA A 240 12.86 -10.77 -3.51
N THR A 241 11.55 -10.97 -3.33
CA THR A 241 10.54 -9.98 -3.75
C THR A 241 10.48 -8.76 -2.83
N GLU A 242 11.03 -8.85 -1.61
CA GLU A 242 10.96 -7.80 -0.57
C GLU A 242 9.54 -7.26 -0.30
N ALA A 243 8.52 -8.14 -0.43
CA ALA A 243 7.10 -7.80 -0.39
C ALA A 243 6.64 -6.77 -1.46
N GLY A 244 7.36 -6.68 -2.58
CA GLY A 244 7.03 -5.82 -3.72
C GLY A 244 5.75 -6.22 -4.47
N LEU A 245 5.30 -5.33 -5.36
CA LEU A 245 4.14 -5.52 -6.24
C LEU A 245 4.62 -5.83 -7.67
N PHE A 246 4.01 -6.84 -8.30
CA PHE A 246 4.38 -7.34 -9.62
C PHE A 246 3.17 -7.29 -10.56
N PHE A 247 3.33 -6.63 -11.70
CA PHE A 247 2.21 -6.30 -12.60
C PHE A 247 2.38 -6.98 -13.96
N GLY A 248 1.27 -7.43 -14.56
CA GLY A 248 1.26 -7.99 -15.91
C GLY A 248 2.35 -9.04 -16.14
N GLN A 249 3.33 -8.75 -17.01
CA GLN A 249 4.41 -9.68 -17.37
C GLN A 249 5.45 -9.88 -16.26
N ASP A 250 5.68 -8.91 -15.38
CA ASP A 250 6.67 -9.03 -14.31
C ASP A 250 6.23 -10.08 -13.27
N ALA A 251 4.93 -10.26 -13.11
CA ALA A 251 4.34 -11.34 -12.31
C ALA A 251 4.64 -12.74 -12.88
N LEU A 252 4.71 -12.89 -14.21
CA LEU A 252 5.08 -14.15 -14.85
C LEU A 252 6.60 -14.37 -14.74
N ALA A 253 7.40 -13.32 -14.93
CA ALA A 253 8.86 -13.38 -14.77
C ALA A 253 9.29 -13.76 -13.34
N ALA A 254 8.53 -13.32 -12.32
CA ALA A 254 8.71 -13.71 -10.92
C ALA A 254 8.08 -15.08 -10.55
N GLY A 255 7.42 -15.77 -11.48
CA GLY A 255 6.70 -17.03 -11.23
C GLY A 255 5.40 -16.89 -10.41
N LEU A 256 4.98 -15.66 -10.12
CA LEU A 256 3.81 -15.35 -9.29
C LEU A 256 2.47 -15.49 -10.04
N ALA A 257 2.49 -15.50 -11.38
CA ALA A 257 1.34 -15.79 -12.24
C ALA A 257 1.74 -16.69 -13.43
N ASP A 258 0.74 -17.34 -14.05
CA ASP A 258 0.91 -18.31 -15.14
C ASP A 258 0.50 -17.77 -16.52
N ALA A 259 -0.26 -16.67 -16.55
CA ALA A 259 -0.74 -16.03 -17.77
C ALA A 259 -1.11 -14.55 -17.50
N VAL A 260 -0.82 -13.68 -18.48
CA VAL A 260 -1.50 -12.38 -18.56
C VAL A 260 -2.82 -12.57 -19.31
N GLY A 261 -3.93 -12.19 -18.71
CA GLY A 261 -5.27 -12.35 -19.31
C GLY A 261 -6.38 -11.78 -18.43
N THR A 262 -7.52 -11.49 -19.04
CA THR A 262 -8.72 -11.00 -18.35
C THR A 262 -9.47 -12.13 -17.64
N PHE A 263 -10.48 -11.76 -16.84
CA PHE A 263 -11.47 -12.70 -16.31
C PHE A 263 -12.10 -13.57 -17.40
N ASP A 264 -12.48 -12.97 -18.54
CA ASP A 264 -13.12 -13.70 -19.64
C ASP A 264 -12.12 -14.65 -20.34
N ASP A 265 -10.84 -14.27 -20.49
CA ASP A 265 -9.80 -15.16 -21.03
C ASP A 265 -9.59 -16.41 -20.14
N ALA A 266 -9.59 -16.21 -18.82
CA ALA A 266 -9.45 -17.28 -17.85
C ALA A 266 -10.70 -18.19 -17.81
N LEU A 267 -11.90 -17.60 -17.81
CA LEU A 267 -13.16 -18.34 -17.83
C LEU A 267 -13.34 -19.15 -19.13
N ALA A 268 -12.95 -18.58 -20.27
CA ALA A 268 -12.98 -19.26 -21.56
C ALA A 268 -11.97 -20.43 -21.62
N GLN A 269 -10.73 -20.21 -21.17
CA GLN A 269 -9.73 -21.29 -21.09
C GLN A 269 -10.12 -22.37 -20.07
N LEU A 270 -10.75 -22.02 -18.95
CA LEU A 270 -11.24 -22.98 -17.96
C LEU A 270 -12.38 -23.83 -18.55
N THR A 271 -13.37 -23.19 -19.19
CA THR A 271 -14.46 -23.86 -19.91
C THR A 271 -13.94 -24.79 -21.01
N ALA A 272 -12.92 -24.37 -21.75
CA ALA A 272 -12.27 -25.21 -22.76
C ALA A 272 -11.54 -26.42 -22.15
N SER A 273 -10.89 -26.28 -21.00
CA SER A 273 -10.20 -27.39 -20.33
C SER A 273 -11.13 -28.45 -19.71
N LEU A 274 -12.39 -28.09 -19.44
CA LEU A 274 -13.45 -29.01 -19.00
C LEU A 274 -14.14 -29.73 -20.16
N SER A 275 -14.02 -29.22 -21.38
CA SER A 275 -14.63 -29.83 -22.56
C SER A 275 -13.84 -31.08 -22.95
N PRO A 276 -14.46 -32.28 -23.04
CA PRO A 276 -13.75 -33.46 -23.53
C PRO A 276 -13.28 -33.20 -24.96
N ALA A 277 -11.97 -33.30 -25.18
CA ALA A 277 -11.37 -32.93 -26.45
C ALA A 277 -12.02 -33.69 -27.60
N ALA A 278 -12.70 -32.97 -28.50
CA ALA A 278 -13.27 -33.55 -29.70
C ALA A 278 -12.13 -34.22 -30.49
N PRO A 279 -12.27 -35.51 -30.89
CA PRO A 279 -11.21 -36.20 -31.60
C PRO A 279 -10.92 -35.42 -32.89
N ALA A 280 -9.67 -35.01 -33.07
CA ALA A 280 -9.25 -34.20 -34.21
C ALA A 280 -9.56 -34.97 -35.50
N ILE A 281 -10.64 -34.57 -36.18
CA ILE A 281 -11.07 -35.17 -37.44
C ILE A 281 -9.99 -34.84 -38.46
N ALA A 282 -9.12 -35.82 -38.74
CA ALA A 282 -7.99 -35.66 -39.61
C ALA A 282 -8.48 -35.23 -41.00
N ALA A 283 -8.22 -33.98 -41.37
CA ALA A 283 -8.69 -33.42 -42.63
C ALA A 283 -8.01 -34.15 -43.80
N CYS A 284 -8.75 -35.06 -44.43
CA CYS A 284 -8.30 -35.76 -45.63
C CYS A 284 -8.02 -34.75 -46.76
N ARG A 285 -6.75 -34.38 -46.93
CA ARG A 285 -6.28 -33.66 -48.11
C ARG A 285 -6.37 -34.60 -49.32
N PRO A 286 -7.16 -34.29 -50.36
CA PRO A 286 -7.07 -35.02 -51.61
C PRO A 286 -5.72 -34.69 -52.28
N SER A 287 -4.88 -35.70 -52.48
CA SER A 287 -3.61 -35.54 -53.19
C SER A 287 -3.86 -35.34 -54.68
N LEU A 288 -3.46 -34.19 -55.24
CA LEU A 288 -3.30 -34.02 -56.67
C LEU A 288 -1.83 -33.76 -56.97
N ASN A 289 -1.19 -34.77 -57.56
CA ASN A 289 0.22 -34.77 -57.90
C ASN A 289 0.37 -34.40 -59.39
N LEU A 290 1.15 -33.35 -59.68
CA LEU A 290 1.52 -32.96 -61.04
C LEU A 290 2.90 -32.30 -61.01
N GLN A 291 3.94 -33.14 -60.93
CA GLN A 291 5.26 -32.78 -61.40
C GLN A 291 5.27 -32.75 -62.92
N MET A 292 5.97 -31.79 -63.52
CA MET A 292 6.50 -31.93 -64.87
C MET A 292 7.83 -31.20 -64.92
N ASP A 293 8.91 -31.98 -65.06
CA ASP A 293 10.28 -31.48 -64.92
C ASP A 293 10.76 -30.71 -66.15
N CYS A 294 11.71 -29.80 -65.94
CA CYS A 294 12.55 -29.26 -67.01
C CYS A 294 13.89 -28.77 -66.43
N SER A 295 14.79 -29.71 -66.14
CA SER A 295 16.18 -29.40 -65.76
C SER A 295 17.09 -29.32 -66.97
N MET A 296 17.98 -28.32 -66.99
CA MET A 296 19.21 -28.34 -67.78
C MET A 296 20.36 -27.76 -66.94
N THR A 297 21.57 -28.30 -67.13
CA THR A 297 22.69 -28.18 -66.18
C THR A 297 23.94 -27.61 -66.84
N THR A 298 24.66 -26.72 -66.15
CA THR A 298 26.12 -26.53 -66.31
C THR A 298 26.81 -26.02 -65.03
N GLN A 299 28.00 -26.57 -64.76
CA GLN A 299 29.04 -26.22 -63.77
C GLN A 299 30.42 -26.57 -64.39
N PRO A 300 31.61 -26.26 -63.81
CA PRO A 300 31.95 -25.63 -62.52
C PRO A 300 32.60 -24.21 -62.76
N ASP A 301 33.73 -23.69 -62.22
CA ASP A 301 34.86 -24.12 -61.33
C ASP A 301 35.56 -22.87 -60.69
N PRO A 302 36.43 -22.96 -59.65
CA PRO A 302 36.74 -21.82 -58.76
C PRO A 302 38.21 -21.29 -58.67
N ALA A 303 38.36 -20.08 -58.12
CA ALA A 303 39.54 -19.48 -57.44
C ALA A 303 39.03 -18.32 -56.54
N ALA A 304 39.54 -17.95 -55.34
CA ALA A 304 40.91 -17.67 -54.85
C ALA A 304 41.54 -16.43 -55.54
N VAL A 305 42.19 -15.44 -54.89
CA VAL A 305 42.84 -15.34 -53.56
C VAL A 305 42.87 -13.87 -53.03
N SER A 306 43.30 -13.67 -51.77
CA SER A 306 44.05 -12.50 -51.22
C SER A 306 43.34 -11.27 -50.60
N ALA A 307 43.88 -10.85 -49.44
CA ALA A 307 43.83 -9.51 -48.84
C ALA A 307 45.26 -8.92 -48.78
N PRO A 308 45.44 -7.60 -48.53
CA PRO A 308 45.70 -7.08 -47.16
C PRO A 308 44.92 -5.75 -46.92
N ALA A 309 44.77 -5.11 -45.74
CA ALA A 309 45.66 -4.78 -44.61
C ALA A 309 46.82 -3.80 -44.95
N ALA A 310 47.17 -2.78 -44.16
CA ALA A 310 46.47 -2.04 -43.08
C ALA A 310 47.25 -0.72 -42.77
N ASP A 311 46.58 0.33 -42.29
CA ASP A 311 47.14 1.43 -41.45
C ASP A 311 46.04 2.50 -41.13
N VAL A 312 46.19 3.47 -40.23
CA VAL A 312 46.40 3.47 -38.75
C VAL A 312 46.56 4.94 -38.27
N LEU A 313 46.10 5.25 -37.03
CA LEU A 313 46.01 6.60 -36.40
C LEU A 313 44.92 7.54 -36.99
N GLY A 314 44.28 8.45 -36.23
CA GLY A 314 44.41 8.74 -34.79
C GLY A 314 43.25 9.62 -34.25
N VAL A 315 43.21 9.84 -32.92
CA VAL A 315 42.13 10.51 -32.18
C VAL A 315 42.56 11.89 -31.66
N THR A 316 41.74 12.95 -31.78
CA THR A 316 41.67 14.07 -30.79
C THR A 316 40.47 15.04 -30.99
N ALA A 317 39.78 15.32 -29.87
CA ALA A 317 39.34 16.62 -29.32
C ALA A 317 38.50 17.68 -30.11
N GLN A 318 37.69 18.43 -29.33
CA GLN A 318 36.96 19.65 -29.72
C GLN A 318 37.81 20.93 -29.58
N PRO A 319 37.57 21.98 -30.39
CA PRO A 319 37.99 23.38 -30.13
C PRO A 319 36.87 24.27 -29.52
N PRO A 320 37.17 25.50 -29.03
CA PRO A 320 36.34 26.19 -28.02
C PRO A 320 35.66 27.53 -28.44
N VAL A 321 35.08 28.19 -27.43
CA VAL A 321 34.23 29.42 -27.40
C VAL A 321 34.84 30.75 -27.91
N VAL A 322 33.93 31.66 -28.29
CA VAL A 322 34.10 33.13 -28.40
C VAL A 322 32.90 33.81 -27.70
N ALA A 323 33.01 35.07 -27.24
CA ALA A 323 32.05 35.69 -26.29
C ALA A 323 31.59 37.13 -26.62
N ALA A 324 30.51 37.56 -25.94
CA ALA A 324 29.95 38.94 -25.84
C ALA A 324 29.24 39.46 -27.12
N PRO A 325 28.24 40.40 -27.05
CA PRO A 325 28.06 41.46 -26.04
C PRO A 325 26.76 41.42 -25.20
N SER A 326 26.63 42.38 -24.27
CA SER A 326 25.55 42.53 -23.29
C SER A 326 24.55 43.65 -23.61
N VAL A 327 23.29 43.48 -23.22
CA VAL A 327 22.18 44.48 -23.29
C VAL A 327 21.30 44.36 -22.00
N PRO A 328 20.37 45.28 -21.67
CA PRO A 328 20.32 45.84 -20.32
C PRO A 328 19.42 45.11 -19.31
N GLN A 329 19.66 45.41 -18.02
CA GLN A 329 18.88 44.93 -16.89
C GLN A 329 17.41 45.44 -16.94
N ALA A 330 16.46 44.51 -16.84
CA ALA A 330 15.06 44.81 -16.56
C ALA A 330 14.77 44.75 -15.05
N ALA A 331 13.71 45.43 -14.60
CA ALA A 331 13.29 45.48 -13.20
C ALA A 331 12.92 44.08 -12.66
N PRO A 332 13.08 43.82 -11.34
CA PRO A 332 12.89 42.50 -10.76
C PRO A 332 11.46 41.97 -10.99
N VAL A 333 11.39 40.87 -11.74
CA VAL A 333 10.26 39.94 -11.72
C VAL A 333 10.41 39.11 -10.44
N ALA A 334 9.32 38.90 -9.69
CA ALA A 334 9.34 37.98 -8.55
C ALA A 334 9.81 36.60 -9.04
N SER A 335 10.72 35.96 -8.33
CA SER A 335 11.27 34.69 -8.81
C SER A 335 10.20 33.60 -8.80
N HIS A 336 10.38 32.60 -9.66
CA HIS A 336 9.50 31.43 -9.66
C HIS A 336 9.49 30.75 -8.28
N THR A 337 10.60 30.83 -7.53
CA THR A 337 10.71 30.36 -6.15
C THR A 337 9.80 31.14 -5.20
N ASP A 338 9.79 32.48 -5.28
CA ASP A 338 8.93 33.32 -4.44
C ASP A 338 7.45 33.01 -4.69
N ALA A 339 7.06 32.85 -5.95
CA ALA A 339 5.68 32.52 -6.34
C ALA A 339 5.23 31.17 -5.77
N VAL A 340 6.14 30.18 -5.74
CA VAL A 340 5.88 28.86 -5.12
C VAL A 340 5.79 28.96 -3.60
N GLU A 341 6.66 29.70 -2.91
CA GLU A 341 6.55 29.87 -1.44
C GLU A 341 5.26 30.61 -1.06
N ILE A 342 4.86 31.64 -1.82
CA ILE A 342 3.60 32.37 -1.61
C ILE A 342 2.38 31.44 -1.74
N ALA A 343 2.34 30.60 -2.79
CA ALA A 343 1.28 29.62 -2.98
C ALA A 343 1.24 28.59 -1.84
N GLN A 344 2.40 28.09 -1.40
CA GLN A 344 2.51 27.18 -0.25
C GLN A 344 2.04 27.81 1.06
N LEU A 345 2.47 29.05 1.35
CA LEU A 345 2.07 29.80 2.56
C LEU A 345 0.56 30.02 2.63
N CYS A 346 -0.06 30.43 1.52
CA CYS A 346 -1.51 30.62 1.45
C CYS A 346 -2.27 29.30 1.60
N THR A 347 -1.75 28.21 1.02
CA THR A 347 -2.33 26.86 1.14
C THR A 347 -2.25 26.35 2.59
N LEU A 348 -1.10 26.50 3.25
CA LEU A 348 -0.89 26.16 4.66
C LEU A 348 -1.77 26.99 5.62
N ALA A 349 -2.14 28.20 5.22
CA ALA A 349 -3.08 29.05 5.96
C ALA A 349 -4.56 28.76 5.65
N GLY A 350 -4.87 27.86 4.71
CA GLY A 350 -6.25 27.58 4.27
C GLY A 350 -6.89 28.72 3.47
N ARG A 351 -6.07 29.61 2.88
CA ARG A 351 -6.49 30.85 2.21
C ARG A 351 -5.98 30.92 0.76
N THR A 352 -6.31 29.90 -0.01
CA THR A 352 -5.96 29.80 -1.45
C THR A 352 -6.58 30.91 -2.29
N ASP A 353 -7.65 31.55 -1.81
CA ASP A 353 -8.30 32.72 -2.40
C ASP A 353 -7.36 33.94 -2.51
N LEU A 354 -6.36 34.05 -1.63
CA LEU A 354 -5.46 35.21 -1.60
C LEU A 354 -4.23 35.09 -2.53
N ILE A 355 -4.00 33.91 -3.13
CA ILE A 355 -2.78 33.63 -3.92
C ILE A 355 -2.65 34.61 -5.10
N ALA A 356 -3.72 34.79 -5.89
CA ALA A 356 -3.69 35.68 -7.05
C ALA A 356 -3.34 37.12 -6.65
N GLY A 357 -4.01 37.66 -5.61
CA GLY A 357 -3.78 39.03 -5.14
C GLY A 357 -2.35 39.27 -4.63
N PHE A 358 -1.73 38.30 -3.96
CA PHE A 358 -0.33 38.44 -3.52
C PHE A 358 0.68 38.37 -4.67
N LEU A 359 0.41 37.56 -5.70
CA LEU A 359 1.25 37.48 -6.91
C LEU A 359 1.12 38.76 -7.76
N GLU A 360 -0.10 39.27 -7.95
CA GLU A 360 -0.37 40.53 -8.65
C GLU A 360 0.27 41.72 -7.93
N ALA A 361 0.17 41.78 -6.60
CA ALA A 361 0.81 42.80 -5.76
C ALA A 361 2.35 42.66 -5.64
N ARG A 362 2.94 41.58 -6.20
CA ARG A 362 4.36 41.21 -6.04
C ARG A 362 4.83 41.23 -4.57
N ALA A 363 3.99 40.74 -3.66
CA ALA A 363 4.34 40.66 -2.24
C ALA A 363 5.51 39.68 -2.02
N THR A 364 6.39 39.95 -1.04
CA THR A 364 7.43 38.99 -0.65
C THR A 364 6.84 37.87 0.22
N PRO A 365 7.42 36.65 0.22
CA PRO A 365 6.95 35.55 1.08
C PRO A 365 6.91 35.92 2.57
N GLU A 366 7.86 36.73 3.04
CA GLU A 366 7.89 37.30 4.40
C GLU A 366 6.66 38.19 4.68
N ARG A 367 6.28 39.04 3.72
CA ARG A 367 5.12 39.93 3.87
C ARG A 367 3.83 39.11 3.90
N VAL A 368 3.69 38.13 3.01
CA VAL A 368 2.56 37.19 2.98
C VAL A 368 2.46 36.41 4.29
N ARG A 369 3.57 35.83 4.78
CA ARG A 369 3.66 35.17 6.10
C ARG A 369 3.20 36.10 7.22
N SER A 370 3.64 37.37 7.24
CA SER A 370 3.23 38.35 8.26
C SER A 370 1.72 38.67 8.23
N GLN A 371 1.12 38.78 7.04
CA GLN A 371 -0.30 39.12 6.90
C GLN A 371 -1.23 37.94 7.18
N LEU A 372 -0.85 36.72 6.78
CA LEU A 372 -1.58 35.49 7.13
C LEU A 372 -1.55 35.22 8.64
N LEU A 373 -0.42 35.50 9.32
CA LEU A 373 -0.33 35.40 10.78
C LEU A 373 -1.20 36.45 11.48
N ALA A 374 -1.20 37.70 11.00
CA ALA A 374 -2.07 38.75 11.55
C ALA A 374 -3.56 38.41 11.39
N ALA A 375 -3.99 38.01 10.19
CA ALA A 375 -5.38 37.61 9.93
C ALA A 375 -5.80 36.38 10.76
N ARG A 376 -4.88 35.44 11.03
CA ARG A 376 -5.14 34.29 11.92
C ARG A 376 -5.27 34.71 13.39
N ALA A 377 -4.51 35.71 13.83
CA ALA A 377 -4.64 36.26 15.18
C ALA A 377 -5.97 37.01 15.36
N GLU A 378 -6.38 37.83 14.38
CA GLU A 378 -7.68 38.52 14.37
C GLU A 378 -8.86 37.55 14.32
N ALA A 379 -8.72 36.41 13.65
CA ALA A 379 -9.75 35.36 13.57
C ALA A 379 -9.81 34.43 14.81
N SER A 380 -8.95 34.61 15.82
CA SER A 380 -8.84 33.72 17.00
C SER A 380 -9.31 34.41 18.28
N PRO A 381 -10.60 34.28 18.69
CA PRO A 381 -11.17 35.07 19.79
C PRO A 381 -10.64 34.71 21.20
N GLU A 382 -9.87 33.63 21.36
CA GLU A 382 -9.51 33.08 22.67
C GLU A 382 -8.19 33.60 23.28
N ILE A 383 -7.37 34.38 22.56
CA ILE A 383 -6.10 34.92 23.08
C ILE A 383 -6.05 36.46 22.98
N ALA A 384 -6.95 37.13 23.70
CA ALA A 384 -6.91 38.58 23.91
C ALA A 384 -5.84 38.99 24.96
N SER A 385 -4.58 38.61 24.74
CA SER A 385 -3.45 38.93 25.62
C SER A 385 -3.10 40.42 25.57
N ARG A 386 -3.73 41.23 26.44
CA ARG A 386 -3.41 42.67 26.61
C ARG A 386 -2.05 42.89 27.29
N ILE A 387 -0.98 42.77 26.51
CA ILE A 387 0.33 43.33 26.85
C ILE A 387 0.70 44.30 25.73
N ASP A 388 0.77 45.59 26.05
CA ASP A 388 1.14 46.64 25.11
C ASP A 388 2.67 46.63 24.89
N PRO A 389 3.16 46.58 23.62
CA PRO A 389 4.58 46.49 23.33
C PRO A 389 5.39 47.76 23.65
N GLN A 390 4.77 48.85 24.13
CA GLN A 390 5.47 50.05 24.59
C GLN A 390 5.24 50.42 26.07
N ALA A 391 4.74 49.49 26.89
CA ALA A 391 4.74 49.68 28.35
C ALA A 391 6.18 49.79 28.90
N PRO A 392 6.54 50.84 29.66
CA PRO A 392 7.88 50.98 30.24
C PRO A 392 8.15 49.89 31.29
N ALA A 393 9.41 49.45 31.39
CA ALA A 393 9.81 48.35 32.27
C ALA A 393 9.52 48.64 33.75
N VAL A 394 8.42 48.05 34.26
CA VAL A 394 8.03 48.15 35.68
C VAL A 394 9.02 47.37 36.54
N SER A 395 9.47 47.97 37.63
CA SER A 395 10.47 47.38 38.54
C SER A 395 9.96 46.13 39.24
N ALA A 396 10.89 45.21 39.55
CA ALA A 396 10.59 43.89 40.10
C ALA A 396 9.86 43.98 41.46
N SER A 397 8.59 43.58 41.50
CA SER A 397 7.77 43.54 42.70
C SER A 397 7.40 42.09 43.08
N ALA A 398 7.73 41.72 44.32
CA ALA A 398 7.20 40.66 45.19
C ALA A 398 6.95 39.20 44.70
N GLY A 399 6.82 38.90 43.41
CA GLY A 399 6.29 37.62 42.91
C GLY A 399 7.29 36.61 42.37
N HIS A 400 8.59 36.94 42.26
CA HIS A 400 9.55 36.06 41.58
C HIS A 400 10.02 34.90 42.48
N PRO A 401 10.11 33.65 41.97
CA PRO A 401 10.37 32.46 42.82
C PRO A 401 11.76 32.44 43.48
N ALA A 402 12.72 33.21 42.96
CA ALA A 402 14.05 33.38 43.55
C ALA A 402 14.16 34.53 44.58
N SER A 403 13.06 35.22 44.93
CA SER A 403 13.09 36.35 45.86
C SER A 403 13.27 35.90 47.32
N PRO A 404 14.22 36.47 48.10
CA PRO A 404 14.54 36.03 49.47
C PRO A 404 13.45 36.34 50.52
N HIS A 405 12.31 36.92 50.11
CA HIS A 405 11.15 37.17 50.96
C HIS A 405 9.90 36.38 50.54
N ASN A 406 10.04 35.35 49.69
CA ASN A 406 8.94 34.46 49.35
C ASN A 406 8.47 33.67 50.60
N PRO A 407 7.19 33.84 51.05
CA PRO A 407 6.71 33.24 52.29
C PRO A 407 6.63 31.71 52.23
N LEU A 408 6.48 31.10 51.04
CA LEU A 408 6.47 29.65 50.89
C LEU A 408 7.84 29.04 51.17
N LEU A 409 8.92 29.67 50.71
CA LEU A 409 10.29 29.22 51.01
C LEU A 409 10.61 29.34 52.51
N GLN A 410 10.13 30.39 53.17
CA GLN A 410 10.28 30.54 54.63
C GLN A 410 9.49 29.48 55.40
N ALA A 411 8.27 29.15 54.96
CA ALA A 411 7.47 28.07 55.55
C ALA A 411 8.11 26.69 55.38
N VAL A 412 8.75 26.43 54.22
CA VAL A 412 9.50 25.19 53.96
C VAL A 412 10.75 25.11 54.82
N LYS A 413 11.60 26.16 54.87
CA LYS A 413 12.77 26.21 55.77
C LYS A 413 12.39 25.93 57.23
N LYS A 414 11.32 26.58 57.72
CA LYS A 414 10.82 26.41 59.09
C LYS A 414 10.32 24.99 59.39
N ARG A 415 9.91 24.21 58.39
CA ARG A 415 9.56 22.78 58.55
C ARG A 415 10.75 21.84 58.43
N LEU A 416 11.80 22.21 57.71
CA LEU A 416 12.99 21.37 57.49
C LEU A 416 14.12 21.63 58.50
N GLY A 417 14.02 22.67 59.34
CA GLY A 417 15.02 22.99 60.36
C GLY A 417 16.31 23.63 59.82
N ILE A 418 16.35 23.95 58.53
CA ILE A 418 17.49 24.56 57.85
C ILE A 418 17.35 26.09 57.98
N GLN A 419 18.32 26.74 58.63
CA GLN A 419 18.38 28.20 58.75
C GLN A 419 18.71 28.86 57.40
#